data_AF-A0AAI8TRV2-F1
#
_entry.id   AF-A0AAI8TRV2-F1
#
_cell.length_a   1.000
_cell.length_b   1.000
_cell.length_c   1.000
_cell.angle_alpha   90.00
_cell.angle_beta   90.00
_cell.angle_gamma   90.00
#
_symmetry.space_group_name_H-M   'P 1'
#
loop_
_entity.id
_entity.type
_entity.pdbx_description
1 polymer ?
#
loop_
_entity_poly.entity_id
_entity_poly.type
_entity_poly.pdbx_seq_one_letter_code
_entity_poly.pdbx_strand_id
1 'polypeptide(L)'
;MTTIDIDRDAAHDAAQNELGKPIYPRASAMDQFSDWFNHLLYRVASAGSSFPGGWLTLTVLAIVAVVAVVVAVRVARRTMRTQRDDSYSLFDTHELSAAEHRATAEQYAAAGNWAAAIRHRLRAVARHLEEAEVLGPNPGRTATELARDAAAVLPDLTRELARAADSFNDVTYGERPGDEPAYRGIVELDNRLRHRGATPSDAAAAPATVDGWAQVR
;
A
#
# COMPACT_ATOMS: atom_id res chain seq x y z
N MET A 1 -44.26 -55.29 -7.81
CA MET A 1 -43.67 -54.11 -7.16
C MET A 1 -42.17 -54.24 -7.33
N THR A 2 -41.60 -53.55 -8.31
CA THR A 2 -40.17 -53.63 -8.62
C THR A 2 -39.48 -52.56 -7.79
N THR A 3 -38.76 -52.97 -6.74
CA THR A 3 -37.95 -52.08 -5.94
C THR A 3 -36.74 -51.69 -6.78
N ILE A 4 -36.66 -50.42 -7.18
CA ILE A 4 -35.49 -49.88 -7.87
C ILE A 4 -34.36 -49.88 -6.83
N ASP A 5 -33.40 -50.79 -6.96
CA ASP A 5 -32.21 -50.83 -6.12
C ASP A 5 -31.20 -49.84 -6.69
N ILE A 6 -31.17 -48.63 -6.13
CA ILE A 6 -30.17 -47.63 -6.45
C ILE A 6 -28.92 -48.01 -5.66
N ASP A 7 -27.86 -48.39 -6.37
CA ASP A 7 -26.58 -48.73 -5.75
C ASP A 7 -26.05 -47.54 -4.92
N ARG A 8 -25.37 -47.83 -3.81
CA ARG A 8 -24.96 -46.83 -2.80
C ARG A 8 -24.14 -45.71 -3.44
N ASP A 9 -23.30 -46.07 -4.39
CA ASP A 9 -22.42 -45.13 -5.09
C ASP A 9 -23.22 -44.23 -6.06
N ALA A 10 -24.23 -44.79 -6.74
CA ALA A 10 -25.12 -44.02 -7.60
C ALA A 10 -26.00 -43.02 -6.81
N ALA A 11 -26.44 -43.41 -5.60
CA ALA A 11 -27.13 -42.50 -4.69
C ALA A 11 -26.19 -41.39 -4.16
N HIS A 12 -24.92 -41.72 -3.93
CA HIS A 12 -23.92 -40.76 -3.48
C HIS A 12 -23.60 -39.71 -4.55
N ASP A 13 -23.38 -40.15 -5.78
CA ASP A 13 -23.09 -39.25 -6.91
C ASP A 13 -24.29 -38.36 -7.24
N ALA A 14 -25.51 -38.90 -7.19
CA ALA A 14 -26.73 -38.12 -7.39
C ALA A 14 -26.92 -37.04 -6.30
N ALA A 15 -26.59 -37.37 -5.04
CA ALA A 15 -26.66 -36.42 -3.93
C ALA A 15 -25.58 -35.32 -4.03
N GLN A 16 -24.35 -35.68 -4.43
CA GLN A 16 -23.28 -34.69 -4.64
C GLN A 16 -23.62 -33.73 -5.79
N ASN A 17 -24.22 -34.24 -6.86
CA ASN A 17 -24.58 -33.42 -8.03
C ASN A 17 -25.75 -32.46 -7.74
N GLU A 18 -26.66 -32.80 -6.82
CA GLU A 18 -27.68 -31.85 -6.33
C GLU A 18 -27.11 -30.82 -5.35
N LEU A 19 -26.20 -31.20 -4.44
CA LEU A 19 -25.55 -30.29 -3.50
C LEU A 19 -24.61 -29.29 -4.19
N GLY A 20 -24.09 -29.64 -5.38
CA GLY A 20 -23.25 -28.77 -6.20
C GLY A 20 -24.01 -27.68 -6.96
N LYS A 21 -25.36 -27.72 -7.00
CA LYS A 21 -26.15 -26.69 -7.68
C LYS A 21 -26.26 -25.45 -6.79
N PRO A 22 -25.71 -24.30 -7.18
CA PRO A 22 -25.89 -23.07 -6.43
C PRO A 22 -27.31 -22.55 -6.63
N ILE A 23 -28.23 -22.90 -5.72
CA ILE A 23 -29.67 -22.54 -5.81
C ILE A 23 -29.94 -21.06 -5.50
N TYR A 24 -28.94 -20.29 -5.05
CA TYR A 24 -29.04 -18.83 -4.95
C TYR A 24 -27.88 -18.17 -5.71
N PRO A 25 -28.16 -17.45 -6.82
CA PRO A 25 -27.27 -16.39 -7.24
C PRO A 25 -27.26 -15.37 -6.11
N ARG A 26 -26.15 -15.27 -5.37
CA ARG A 26 -25.96 -14.15 -4.43
C ARG A 26 -26.07 -12.89 -5.27
N ALA A 27 -27.02 -12.02 -4.96
CA ALA A 27 -27.13 -10.70 -5.56
C ALA A 27 -25.75 -10.07 -5.58
N SER A 28 -25.27 -9.70 -6.76
CA SER A 28 -23.94 -9.14 -6.91
C SER A 28 -23.83 -7.93 -5.99
N ALA A 29 -22.65 -7.67 -5.41
CA ALA A 29 -22.41 -6.44 -4.66
C ALA A 29 -22.80 -5.19 -5.50
N MET A 30 -22.75 -5.33 -6.83
CA MET A 30 -23.20 -4.32 -7.78
C MET A 30 -24.73 -4.12 -7.80
N ASP A 31 -25.52 -5.17 -7.64
CA ASP A 31 -26.98 -5.08 -7.62
C ASP A 31 -27.45 -4.42 -6.34
N GLN A 32 -26.86 -4.80 -5.20
CA GLN A 32 -27.14 -4.17 -3.90
C GLN A 32 -26.73 -2.70 -3.87
N PHE A 33 -25.61 -2.35 -4.52
CA PHE A 33 -25.17 -0.97 -4.66
C PHE A 33 -26.13 -0.14 -5.54
N SER A 34 -26.60 -0.72 -6.65
CA SER A 34 -27.51 -0.06 -7.58
C SER A 34 -28.88 0.22 -6.95
N ASP A 35 -29.40 -0.74 -6.19
CA ASP A 35 -30.66 -0.58 -5.46
C ASP A 35 -30.56 0.49 -4.36
N TRP A 36 -29.46 0.47 -3.59
CA TRP A 36 -29.20 1.53 -2.61
C TRP A 36 -29.13 2.92 -3.26
N PHE A 37 -28.47 3.03 -4.42
CA PHE A 37 -28.32 4.29 -5.14
C PHE A 37 -29.63 4.82 -5.70
N ASN A 38 -30.45 3.96 -6.30
CA ASN A 38 -31.78 4.33 -6.80
C ASN A 38 -32.68 4.81 -5.65
N HIS A 39 -32.59 4.18 -4.48
CA HIS A 39 -33.34 4.58 -3.29
C HIS A 39 -32.91 5.96 -2.79
N LEU A 40 -31.62 6.28 -2.86
CA LEU A 40 -31.09 7.59 -2.52
C LEU A 40 -31.61 8.68 -3.47
N LEU A 41 -31.61 8.42 -4.78
CA LEU A 41 -32.14 9.36 -5.78
C LEU A 41 -33.63 9.63 -5.56
N TYR A 42 -34.42 8.59 -5.29
CA TYR A 42 -35.84 8.73 -5.01
C TYR A 42 -36.11 9.56 -3.76
N ARG A 43 -35.31 9.35 -2.70
CA ARG A 43 -35.39 10.11 -1.45
C ARG A 43 -35.01 11.58 -1.63
N VAL A 44 -34.01 11.87 -2.46
CA VAL A 44 -33.61 13.26 -2.78
C VAL A 44 -34.65 13.94 -3.66
N ALA A 45 -35.17 13.25 -4.68
CA ALA A 45 -36.21 13.78 -5.56
C ALA A 45 -37.51 14.09 -4.80
N SER A 46 -37.92 13.21 -3.88
CA SER A 46 -39.11 13.41 -3.03
C SER A 46 -38.90 14.45 -1.92
N ALA A 47 -37.67 14.60 -1.42
CA ALA A 47 -37.31 15.68 -0.49
C ALA A 47 -37.33 17.07 -1.16
N GLY A 48 -37.00 17.16 -2.45
CA GLY A 48 -36.96 18.41 -3.21
C GLY A 48 -38.28 19.18 -3.26
N SER A 49 -39.43 18.53 -3.05
CA SER A 49 -40.76 19.14 -3.08
C SER A 49 -41.25 19.74 -1.75
N SER A 50 -40.56 19.52 -0.62
CA SER A 50 -41.08 19.89 0.72
C SER A 50 -40.25 20.92 1.51
N PHE A 51 -39.09 21.38 1.02
CA PHE A 51 -38.24 22.30 1.79
C PHE A 51 -38.37 23.78 1.35
N PRO A 52 -38.60 24.74 2.28
CA PRO A 52 -38.52 26.17 1.99
C PRO A 52 -37.06 26.54 1.70
N GLY A 53 -36.74 26.90 0.45
CA GLY A 53 -35.36 27.24 0.06
C GLY A 53 -35.02 27.02 -1.42
N GLY A 54 -35.87 26.31 -2.17
CA GLY A 54 -35.77 26.19 -3.63
C GLY A 54 -34.41 25.68 -4.14
N TRP A 55 -34.04 26.10 -5.34
CA TRP A 55 -32.80 25.73 -6.04
C TRP A 55 -31.48 25.97 -5.25
N LEU A 56 -31.47 26.86 -4.24
CA LEU A 56 -30.28 27.15 -3.44
C LEU A 56 -29.90 26.00 -2.50
N THR A 57 -30.88 25.40 -1.81
CA THR A 57 -30.61 24.23 -0.95
C THR A 57 -30.19 23.02 -1.78
N LEU A 58 -30.79 22.86 -2.96
CA LEU A 58 -30.39 21.85 -3.95
C LEU A 58 -28.95 22.08 -4.44
N THR A 59 -28.56 23.33 -4.69
CA THR A 59 -27.20 23.68 -5.14
C THR A 59 -26.16 23.38 -4.06
N VAL A 60 -26.43 23.79 -2.81
CA VAL A 60 -25.52 23.51 -1.68
C VAL A 60 -25.42 22.00 -1.43
N LEU A 61 -26.54 21.27 -1.46
CA LEU A 61 -26.55 19.82 -1.31
C LEU A 61 -25.76 19.14 -2.43
N ALA A 62 -25.91 19.60 -3.68
CA ALA A 62 -25.16 19.10 -4.82
C ALA A 62 -23.65 19.32 -4.65
N ILE A 63 -23.24 20.50 -4.18
CA ILE A 63 -21.82 20.79 -3.89
C ILE A 63 -21.28 19.83 -2.82
N VAL A 64 -22.00 19.66 -1.71
CA VAL A 64 -21.60 18.73 -0.64
C VAL A 64 -21.50 17.30 -1.16
N ALA A 65 -22.45 16.86 -1.98
CA ALA A 65 -22.43 15.54 -2.60
C ALA A 65 -21.23 15.36 -3.54
N VAL A 66 -20.91 16.35 -4.37
CA VAL A 66 -19.73 16.33 -5.24
C VAL A 66 -18.44 16.24 -4.41
N VAL A 67 -18.32 17.04 -3.35
CA VAL A 67 -17.17 16.97 -2.44
C VAL A 67 -17.06 15.59 -1.80
N ALA A 68 -18.16 15.03 -1.31
CA ALA A 68 -18.19 13.69 -0.73
C ALA A 68 -17.77 12.61 -1.75
N VAL A 69 -18.25 12.69 -3.00
CA VAL A 69 -17.85 11.78 -4.09
C VAL A 69 -16.37 11.94 -4.42
N VAL A 70 -15.85 13.17 -4.51
CA VAL A 70 -14.42 13.41 -4.77
C VAL A 70 -13.56 12.81 -3.65
N VAL A 71 -13.96 13.00 -2.39
CA VAL A 71 -13.27 12.41 -1.24
C VAL A 71 -13.35 10.88 -1.28
N ALA A 72 -14.55 10.32 -1.53
CA ALA A 72 -14.75 8.87 -1.64
C ALA A 72 -13.93 8.25 -2.78
N VAL A 73 -13.92 8.87 -3.97
CA VAL A 73 -13.09 8.43 -5.10
C VAL A 73 -11.61 8.57 -4.78
N ARG A 74 -11.19 9.62 -4.08
CA ARG A 74 -9.78 9.80 -3.68
C ARG A 74 -9.35 8.70 -2.69
N VAL A 75 -10.21 8.38 -1.72
CA VAL A 75 -9.98 7.27 -0.77
C VAL A 75 -10.02 5.94 -1.49
N ALA A 76 -11.03 5.66 -2.30
CA ALA A 76 -11.15 4.43 -3.08
C ALA A 76 -9.99 4.24 -4.05
N ARG A 77 -9.53 5.27 -4.76
CA ARG A 77 -8.32 5.17 -5.63
C ARG A 77 -7.05 4.92 -4.83
N ARG A 78 -6.96 5.43 -3.59
CA ARG A 78 -5.85 5.14 -2.67
C ARG A 78 -5.90 3.68 -2.19
N THR A 79 -7.09 3.15 -1.93
CA THR A 79 -7.33 1.77 -1.48
C THR A 79 -7.32 0.74 -2.62
N MET A 80 -7.70 1.13 -3.84
CA MET A 80 -7.71 0.23 -5.02
C MET A 80 -6.34 0.13 -5.69
N ARG A 81 -5.45 1.13 -5.50
CA ARG A 81 -4.04 0.99 -5.89
C ARG A 81 -3.30 -0.06 -5.06
N THR A 82 -3.81 -0.39 -3.87
CA THR A 82 -3.35 -1.50 -3.02
C THR A 82 -4.01 -2.84 -3.35
N GLN A 83 -4.93 -2.93 -4.31
CA GLN A 83 -5.79 -4.11 -4.52
C GLN A 83 -5.64 -4.73 -5.93
N ARG A 84 -4.59 -4.43 -6.69
CA ARG A 84 -4.47 -4.84 -8.10
C ARG A 84 -3.29 -5.75 -8.41
N ASP A 85 -2.96 -6.65 -7.48
CA ASP A 85 -2.06 -7.79 -7.72
C ASP A 85 -2.55 -9.00 -6.90
N ASP A 86 -3.69 -9.57 -7.33
CA ASP A 86 -4.23 -10.82 -6.79
C ASP A 86 -3.94 -11.98 -7.76
N SER A 87 -2.76 -12.56 -7.64
CA SER A 87 -2.53 -14.00 -7.83
C SER A 87 -1.07 -14.35 -7.56
N TYR A 88 -0.84 -15.14 -6.51
CA TYR A 88 0.42 -15.79 -6.08
C TYR A 88 1.40 -14.97 -5.20
N SER A 89 1.10 -14.80 -3.90
CA SER A 89 2.04 -15.10 -2.80
C SER A 89 1.33 -14.86 -1.45
N LEU A 90 0.92 -15.93 -0.78
CA LEU A 90 0.10 -15.88 0.45
C LEU A 90 0.88 -15.50 1.73
N PHE A 91 2.08 -14.91 1.63
CA PHE A 91 2.82 -14.35 2.77
C PHE A 91 3.68 -13.10 2.46
N ASP A 92 3.48 -12.44 1.31
CA ASP A 92 4.09 -11.13 1.06
C ASP A 92 3.08 -10.02 1.39
N THR A 93 3.12 -9.54 2.62
CA THR A 93 2.71 -8.15 2.85
C THR A 93 3.65 -7.32 1.98
N HIS A 94 3.16 -6.69 0.91
CA HIS A 94 3.99 -5.91 0.00
C HIS A 94 4.62 -4.72 0.76
N GLU A 95 5.73 -4.98 1.44
CA GLU A 95 6.52 -3.98 2.13
C GLU A 95 7.16 -3.09 1.07
N LEU A 96 6.82 -1.81 1.10
CA LEU A 96 7.38 -0.83 0.17
C LEU A 96 8.91 -0.90 0.23
N SER A 97 9.52 -0.95 -0.95
CA SER A 97 10.97 -0.86 -1.10
C SER A 97 11.51 0.46 -0.54
N ALA A 98 12.82 0.51 -0.29
CA ALA A 98 13.45 1.76 0.13
C ALA A 98 13.18 2.89 -0.88
N ALA A 99 13.21 2.61 -2.18
CA ALA A 99 12.95 3.59 -3.24
C ALA A 99 11.51 4.14 -3.22
N GLU A 100 10.52 3.29 -3.00
CA GLU A 100 9.11 3.71 -2.91
C GLU A 100 8.84 4.56 -1.67
N HIS A 101 9.46 4.20 -0.54
CA HIS A 101 9.43 5.04 0.65
C HIS A 101 10.02 6.42 0.40
N ARG A 102 11.13 6.54 -0.34
CA ARG A 102 11.73 7.84 -0.74
C ARG A 102 10.80 8.65 -1.61
N ALA A 103 10.25 8.04 -2.67
CA ALA A 103 9.34 8.71 -3.58
C ALA A 103 8.09 9.22 -2.84
N THR A 104 7.56 8.43 -1.91
CA THR A 104 6.44 8.84 -1.05
C THR A 104 6.83 9.97 -0.11
N ALA A 105 8.02 9.93 0.47
CA ALA A 105 8.52 10.99 1.34
C ALA A 105 8.67 12.33 0.59
N GLU A 106 9.14 12.29 -0.66
CA GLU A 106 9.29 13.47 -1.53
C GLU A 106 7.94 14.09 -1.89
N GLN A 107 6.91 13.27 -2.15
CA GLN A 107 5.55 13.76 -2.37
C GLN A 107 5.01 14.51 -1.15
N TYR A 108 5.23 13.99 0.05
CA TYR A 108 4.80 14.67 1.28
C TYR A 108 5.60 15.94 1.54
N ALA A 109 6.92 15.93 1.30
CA ALA A 109 7.76 17.11 1.42
C ALA A 109 7.32 18.22 0.45
N ALA A 110 7.01 17.88 -0.80
CA ALA A 110 6.51 18.82 -1.81
C ALA A 110 5.15 19.43 -1.42
N ALA A 111 4.34 18.69 -0.65
CA ALA A 111 3.07 19.16 -0.10
C ALA A 111 3.22 19.92 1.25
N GLY A 112 4.45 20.11 1.75
CA GLY A 112 4.71 20.73 3.05
C GLY A 112 4.31 19.88 4.27
N ASN A 113 4.02 18.59 4.06
CA ASN A 113 3.70 17.64 5.13
C ASN A 113 4.98 16.99 5.67
N TRP A 114 5.72 17.74 6.49
CA TRP A 114 7.02 17.32 7.01
C TRP A 114 6.95 16.08 7.91
N ALA A 115 5.95 15.98 8.78
CA ALA A 115 5.74 14.78 9.61
C ALA A 115 5.63 13.50 8.77
N ALA A 116 4.81 13.48 7.71
CA ALA A 116 4.70 12.32 6.84
C ALA A 116 5.97 12.08 6.02
N ALA A 117 6.63 13.14 5.55
CA ALA A 117 7.89 13.05 4.82
C ALA A 117 9.01 12.42 5.67
N ILE A 118 9.15 12.86 6.92
CA ILE A 118 10.11 12.31 7.90
C ILE A 118 9.84 10.82 8.15
N ARG A 119 8.57 10.45 8.41
CA ARG A 119 8.20 9.05 8.64
C ARG A 119 8.53 8.14 7.47
N HIS A 120 8.23 8.56 6.23
CA HIS A 120 8.54 7.77 5.05
C HIS A 120 10.04 7.75 4.74
N ARG A 121 10.77 8.86 4.94
CA ARG A 121 12.23 8.88 4.70
C ARG A 121 12.99 8.01 5.71
N LEU A 122 12.60 7.98 6.99
CA LEU A 122 13.24 7.06 7.94
C LEU A 122 12.93 5.59 7.63
N ARG A 123 11.71 5.28 7.17
CA ARG A 123 11.39 3.93 6.67
C ARG A 123 12.23 3.54 5.46
N ALA A 124 12.52 4.49 4.56
CA ALA A 124 13.45 4.24 3.47
C ALA A 124 14.87 3.92 3.97
N VAL A 125 15.35 4.62 5.00
CA VAL A 125 16.66 4.34 5.62
C VAL A 125 16.67 2.94 6.24
N ALA A 126 15.65 2.59 7.03
CA ALA A 126 15.53 1.26 7.64
C ALA A 126 15.53 0.17 6.56
N ARG A 127 14.67 0.33 5.56
CA ARG A 127 14.55 -0.64 4.47
C ARG A 127 15.82 -0.74 3.64
N HIS A 128 16.53 0.36 3.41
CA HIS A 128 17.80 0.35 2.69
C HIS A 128 18.88 -0.42 3.45
N LEU A 129 18.94 -0.28 4.78
CA LEU A 129 19.89 -1.03 5.61
C LEU A 129 19.56 -2.54 5.63
N GLU A 130 18.29 -2.91 5.51
CA GLU A 130 17.86 -4.31 5.39
C GLU A 130 18.12 -4.88 3.98
N GLU A 131 17.76 -4.14 2.93
CA GLU A 131 18.01 -4.51 1.52
C GLU A 131 19.50 -4.65 1.21
N ALA A 132 20.35 -3.84 1.86
CA ALA A 132 21.79 -3.91 1.74
C ALA A 132 22.46 -4.92 2.70
N GLU A 133 21.67 -5.72 3.42
CA GLU A 133 22.13 -6.71 4.41
C GLU A 133 23.03 -6.14 5.53
N VAL A 134 22.99 -4.81 5.75
CA VAL A 134 23.71 -4.14 6.84
C VAL A 134 23.06 -4.47 8.19
N LEU A 135 21.73 -4.58 8.20
CA LEU A 135 20.94 -5.03 9.34
C LEU A 135 20.01 -6.17 8.92
N GLY A 136 19.80 -7.14 9.80
CA GLY A 136 18.77 -8.16 9.57
C GLY A 136 17.35 -7.57 9.67
N PRO A 137 16.37 -8.14 8.93
CA PRO A 137 14.97 -7.74 9.01
C PRO A 137 14.42 -8.02 10.41
N ASN A 138 13.76 -7.03 11.01
CA ASN A 138 13.15 -7.18 12.33
C ASN A 138 11.78 -6.47 12.37
N PRO A 139 10.68 -7.22 12.19
CA PRO A 139 9.33 -6.69 12.30
C PRO A 139 9.11 -6.08 13.69
N GLY A 140 8.86 -4.76 13.73
CA GLY A 140 8.61 -4.04 14.98
C GLY A 140 9.82 -3.30 15.56
N ARG A 141 10.99 -3.32 14.88
CA ARG A 141 12.14 -2.50 15.29
C ARG A 141 11.75 -1.02 15.39
N THR A 142 12.02 -0.42 16.53
CA THR A 142 11.76 1.02 16.77
C THR A 142 12.82 1.89 16.09
N ALA A 143 12.52 3.17 15.88
CA ALA A 143 13.48 4.13 15.31
C ALA A 143 14.77 4.25 16.16
N THR A 144 14.62 4.22 17.49
CA THR A 144 15.76 4.31 18.42
C THR A 144 16.62 3.04 18.39
N GLU A 145 16.01 1.86 18.27
CA GLU A 145 16.73 0.60 18.07
C GLU A 145 17.44 0.58 16.72
N LEU A 146 16.77 1.03 15.65
CA LEU A 146 17.40 1.19 14.33
C LEU A 146 18.64 2.07 14.42
N ALA A 147 18.56 3.24 15.07
CA ALA A 147 19.71 4.12 15.21
C ALA A 147 20.84 3.47 16.02
N ARG A 148 20.52 2.75 17.10
CA ARG A 148 21.50 2.05 17.93
C ARG A 148 22.20 0.92 17.18
N ASP A 149 21.43 0.06 16.52
CA ASP A 149 21.92 -1.10 15.79
C ASP A 149 22.76 -0.64 14.58
N ALA A 150 22.26 0.36 13.82
CA ALA A 150 22.99 0.94 12.71
C ALA A 150 24.27 1.64 13.16
N ALA A 151 24.27 2.35 14.30
CA ALA A 151 25.46 3.03 14.81
C ALA A 151 26.56 2.04 15.25
N ALA A 152 26.19 0.83 15.68
CA ALA A 152 27.16 -0.20 16.02
C ALA A 152 27.98 -0.66 14.80
N VAL A 153 27.37 -0.67 13.61
CA VAL A 153 28.03 -1.05 12.34
C VAL A 153 28.54 0.16 11.54
N LEU A 154 27.99 1.36 11.80
CA LEU A 154 28.31 2.62 11.11
C LEU A 154 28.62 3.73 12.13
N PRO A 155 29.75 3.63 12.87
CA PRO A 155 30.06 4.56 13.96
C PRO A 155 30.18 6.01 13.49
N ASP A 156 30.62 6.24 12.25
CA ASP A 156 30.75 7.57 11.64
C ASP A 156 29.42 8.33 11.52
N LEU A 157 28.28 7.63 11.49
CA LEU A 157 26.95 8.19 11.32
C LEU A 157 26.12 8.19 12.61
N THR A 158 26.74 7.88 13.76
CA THR A 158 26.04 7.73 15.05
C THR A 158 25.17 8.94 15.39
N ARG A 159 25.70 10.15 15.20
CA ARG A 159 24.98 11.38 15.55
C ARG A 159 23.82 11.64 14.59
N GLU A 160 24.01 11.39 13.32
CA GLU A 160 22.99 11.54 12.27
C GLU A 160 21.86 10.54 12.46
N LEU A 161 22.18 9.28 12.75
CA LEU A 161 21.22 8.21 13.05
C LEU A 161 20.38 8.55 14.29
N ALA A 162 21.02 9.00 15.37
CA ALA A 162 20.31 9.42 16.59
C ALA A 162 19.34 10.58 16.31
N ARG A 163 19.80 11.63 15.61
CA ARG A 163 18.94 12.77 15.24
C ARG A 163 17.77 12.38 14.34
N ALA A 164 17.98 11.43 13.43
CA ALA A 164 16.92 10.92 12.56
C ALA A 164 15.85 10.17 13.35
N ALA A 165 16.27 9.35 14.33
CA ALA A 165 15.35 8.68 15.25
C ALA A 165 14.59 9.67 16.14
N ASP A 166 15.28 10.68 16.69
CA ASP A 166 14.63 11.73 17.49
C ASP A 166 13.59 12.49 16.68
N SER A 167 13.93 12.90 15.45
CA SER A 167 13.00 13.59 14.54
C SER A 167 11.77 12.73 14.21
N PHE A 168 11.97 11.42 14.02
CA PHE A 168 10.85 10.49 13.80
C PHE A 168 9.98 10.35 15.04
N ASN A 169 10.58 10.21 16.22
CA ASN A 169 9.86 10.08 17.49
C ASN A 169 9.05 11.36 17.79
N ASP A 170 9.63 12.53 17.53
CA ASP A 170 8.97 13.83 17.68
C ASP A 170 7.70 13.94 16.82
N VAL A 171 7.74 13.49 15.56
CA VAL A 171 6.57 13.58 14.66
C VAL A 171 5.59 12.41 14.76
N THR A 172 5.99 11.31 15.41
CA THR A 172 5.17 10.10 15.53
C THR A 172 4.50 10.03 16.90
N TYR A 173 5.24 10.35 17.96
CA TYR A 173 4.80 10.26 19.35
C TYR A 173 4.75 11.62 20.05
N GLY A 174 5.58 12.58 19.61
CA GLY A 174 5.61 13.93 20.19
C GLY A 174 4.59 14.91 19.61
N GLU A 175 3.73 14.45 18.69
CA GLU A 175 2.72 15.25 17.98
C GLU A 175 3.26 16.54 17.33
N ARG A 176 4.56 16.57 17.01
CA ARG A 176 5.18 17.73 16.36
C ARG A 176 4.91 17.71 14.86
N PRO A 177 4.70 18.88 14.22
CA PRO A 177 4.46 18.95 12.77
C PRO A 177 5.67 18.52 11.92
N GLY A 178 6.87 18.47 12.52
CA GLY A 178 8.13 18.33 11.80
C GLY A 178 8.48 19.61 11.04
N ASP A 179 9.71 19.70 10.56
CA ASP A 179 10.19 20.83 9.76
C ASP A 179 11.08 20.37 8.60
N GLU A 180 11.33 21.28 7.67
CA GLU A 180 12.19 21.01 6.52
C GLU A 180 13.63 20.66 6.94
N PRO A 181 14.29 21.39 7.87
CA PRO A 181 15.64 21.04 8.31
C PRO A 181 15.78 19.61 8.82
N ALA A 182 14.83 19.13 9.64
CA ALA A 182 14.81 17.76 10.14
C ALA A 182 14.66 16.76 8.99
N TYR A 183 13.71 16.98 8.06
CA TYR A 183 13.56 16.14 6.87
C TYR A 183 14.84 16.09 6.03
N ARG A 184 15.45 17.24 5.75
CA ARG A 184 16.70 17.35 4.98
C ARG A 184 17.86 16.62 5.66
N GLY A 185 17.93 16.65 6.99
CA GLY A 185 18.92 15.88 7.75
C GLY A 185 18.81 14.38 7.49
N ILE A 186 17.59 13.82 7.41
CA ILE A 186 17.38 12.40 7.11
C ILE A 186 17.66 12.09 5.64
N VAL A 187 17.35 13.01 4.71
CA VAL A 187 17.73 12.88 3.28
C VAL A 187 19.24 12.78 3.11
N GLU A 188 19.99 13.64 3.79
CA GLU A 188 21.46 13.62 3.76
C GLU A 188 22.02 12.31 4.31
N LEU A 189 21.48 11.83 5.44
CA LEU A 189 21.81 10.52 6.00
C LEU A 189 21.56 9.38 4.98
N ASP A 190 20.37 9.34 4.39
CA ASP A 190 19.98 8.35 3.38
C ASP A 190 20.91 8.37 2.16
N ASN A 191 21.28 9.56 1.67
CA ASN A 191 22.22 9.70 0.57
C ASN A 191 23.62 9.17 0.91
N ARG A 192 24.14 9.48 2.11
CA ARG A 192 25.45 8.97 2.56
C ARG A 192 25.47 7.44 2.64
N LEU A 193 24.39 6.82 3.12
CA LEU A 193 24.26 5.37 3.14
C LEU A 193 24.31 4.78 1.73
N ARG A 194 23.57 5.37 0.78
CA ARG A 194 23.55 4.92 -0.63
C ARG A 194 24.91 5.03 -1.31
N HIS A 195 25.63 6.12 -1.08
CA HIS A 195 26.97 6.29 -1.64
C HIS A 195 27.98 5.27 -1.11
N ARG A 196 27.75 4.72 0.10
CA ARG A 196 28.61 3.68 0.70
C ARG A 196 28.29 2.28 0.15
N GLY A 197 27.03 1.99 -0.16
CA GLY A 197 26.59 0.72 -0.74
C GLY A 197 26.84 0.56 -2.24
N ALA A 198 27.16 1.64 -2.95
CA ALA A 198 27.53 1.60 -4.36
C ALA A 198 28.99 1.14 -4.55
N THR A 199 29.30 -0.13 -4.25
CA THR A 199 30.51 -0.77 -4.74
C THR A 199 30.39 -1.00 -6.25
N PRO A 200 31.42 -0.76 -7.08
CA PRO A 200 31.37 -0.83 -8.54
C PRO A 200 31.36 -2.29 -9.07
N SER A 201 30.40 -3.10 -8.66
CA SER A 201 30.17 -4.45 -9.20
C SER A 201 29.23 -4.45 -10.42
N ASP A 202 28.63 -3.32 -10.75
CA ASP A 202 27.66 -3.18 -11.85
C ASP A 202 28.30 -2.75 -13.19
N ALA A 203 29.61 -2.49 -13.21
CA ALA A 203 30.36 -2.07 -14.40
C ALA A 203 31.13 -3.22 -15.08
N ALA A 204 31.13 -4.44 -14.53
CA ALA A 204 31.96 -5.55 -15.00
C ALA A 204 31.20 -6.66 -15.76
N ALA A 205 29.89 -6.51 -16.00
CA ALA A 205 29.16 -7.40 -16.90
C ALA A 205 29.30 -6.93 -18.36
N ALA A 206 30.54 -6.93 -18.87
CA ALA A 206 30.78 -6.94 -20.31
C ALA A 206 30.34 -8.31 -20.87
N PRO A 207 29.75 -8.36 -22.07
CA PRO A 207 29.14 -9.58 -22.59
C PRO A 207 30.22 -10.62 -22.90
N ALA A 208 30.13 -11.77 -22.24
CA ALA A 208 30.85 -12.96 -22.64
C ALA A 208 30.39 -13.36 -24.05
N THR A 209 31.27 -13.17 -25.03
CA THR A 209 31.15 -13.75 -26.36
C THR A 209 31.07 -15.26 -26.23
N VAL A 210 29.90 -15.82 -26.51
CA VAL A 210 29.73 -17.27 -26.63
C VAL A 210 30.13 -17.64 -28.05
N ASP A 211 31.39 -18.05 -28.20
CA ASP A 211 31.83 -18.75 -29.41
C ASP A 211 31.35 -20.21 -29.37
N GLY A 212 30.79 -20.65 -30.49
CA GLY A 212 30.84 -22.06 -30.89
C GLY A 212 29.56 -22.87 -30.76
N TRP A 213 28.74 -22.89 -31.81
CA TRP A 213 27.96 -24.07 -32.20
C TRP A 213 27.93 -24.27 -33.73
N ALA A 214 28.65 -25.32 -34.13
CA ALA A 214 28.53 -26.23 -35.28
C ALA A 214 27.72 -25.83 -36.54
N GLN A 215 28.43 -25.77 -37.68
CA GLN A 215 27.86 -26.00 -39.01
C GLN A 215 27.56 -27.50 -39.21
N VAL A 216 26.34 -27.83 -39.62
CA VAL A 216 25.97 -29.13 -40.20
C VAL A 216 25.84 -28.95 -41.71
N ARG A 217 26.43 -29.90 -42.44
CA ARG A 217 26.42 -30.03 -43.91
C ARG A 217 25.03 -30.08 -44.52
#